data_AF-A0A351L7J0-F1
#
_entry.id   AF-A0A351L7J0-F1
#
_cell.length_a   1.000
_cell.length_b   1.000
_cell.length_c   1.000
_cell.angle_alpha   90.00
_cell.angle_beta   90.00
_cell.angle_gamma   90.00
#
_symmetry.space_group_name_H-M   'P 1'
#
loop_
_entity.id
_entity.type
_entity.pdbx_description
1 polymer ?
#
loop_
_entity_poly.entity_id
_entity_poly.type
_entity_poly.pdbx_seq_one_letter_code
_entity_poly.pdbx_strand_id
1 'polypeptide(L)'
;MYNFLQTPQLGYTREFNHKLFQSLEAWFNFQQASFDYQLVLLEIWLKTIEEFLRALISLTEKGETIQHWQQLLQVWSQLFDRTFAQTFQSEQALQARGKFLQAALTFRGQQQQLLEVFLKWNDLPTRSELDEIHQSVYQLRKEVKSLKKAFAEVEEKL
;
A
#
# COMPACT_ATOMS: atom_id res chain seq x y z
N MET A 1 8.98 -29.42 -14.57
CA MET A 1 8.96 -28.08 -15.18
C MET A 1 9.36 -27.01 -14.14
N TYR A 2 10.52 -27.20 -13.48
CA TYR A 2 10.98 -26.31 -12.40
C TYR A 2 12.52 -26.22 -12.40
N ASN A 3 13.13 -26.23 -13.59
CA ASN A 3 14.59 -26.28 -13.75
C ASN A 3 15.14 -25.19 -14.70
N PHE A 4 14.29 -24.29 -15.18
CA PHE A 4 14.70 -23.17 -16.05
C PHE A 4 14.98 -21.88 -15.27
N LEU A 5 14.51 -21.79 -14.02
CA LEU A 5 14.68 -20.61 -13.15
C LEU A 5 16.02 -20.58 -12.40
N GLN A 6 16.83 -21.65 -12.48
CA GLN A 6 18.11 -21.76 -11.75
C GLN A 6 19.35 -21.81 -12.66
N THR A 7 19.21 -21.72 -13.98
CA THR A 7 20.35 -21.71 -14.89
C THR A 7 21.05 -20.34 -14.85
N PRO A 8 22.39 -20.25 -14.70
CA PRO A 8 23.10 -18.98 -14.75
C PRO A 8 22.88 -18.33 -16.12
N GLN A 9 22.06 -17.29 -16.18
CA GLN A 9 21.84 -16.57 -17.43
C GLN A 9 23.04 -15.65 -17.69
N LEU A 10 23.92 -16.06 -18.61
CA LEU A 10 24.99 -15.21 -19.12
C LEU A 10 24.43 -14.29 -20.20
N GLY A 11 24.59 -12.98 -20.06
CA GLY A 11 24.17 -12.00 -21.08
C GLY A 11 23.69 -10.66 -20.52
N TYR A 12 23.62 -9.66 -21.40
CA TYR A 12 23.22 -8.27 -21.13
C TYR A 12 21.83 -8.12 -20.48
N THR A 13 20.95 -9.12 -20.63
CA THR A 13 19.59 -9.13 -20.07
C THR A 13 19.46 -9.79 -18.69
N ARG A 14 20.55 -10.32 -18.11
CA ARG A 14 20.54 -11.06 -16.84
C ARG A 14 19.92 -10.26 -15.69
N GLU A 15 20.34 -9.01 -15.53
CA GLU A 15 19.87 -8.15 -14.45
C GLU A 15 18.38 -7.87 -14.57
N PHE A 16 17.92 -7.52 -15.78
CA PHE A 16 16.51 -7.30 -16.06
C PHE A 16 15.67 -8.54 -15.76
N ASN A 17 16.06 -9.72 -16.27
CA ASN A 17 15.34 -10.96 -16.04
C ASN A 17 15.29 -11.32 -14.55
N HIS A 18 16.39 -11.12 -13.82
CA HIS A 18 16.41 -11.34 -12.37
C HIS A 18 15.42 -10.43 -11.64
N LYS A 19 15.41 -9.13 -11.96
CA LYS A 19 14.46 -8.15 -11.37
C LYS A 19 13.02 -8.42 -11.77
N LEU A 20 12.80 -8.93 -12.97
CA LEU A 20 11.47 -9.33 -13.45
C LEU A 20 10.93 -10.48 -12.60
N PHE A 21 11.71 -11.55 -12.42
CA PHE A 21 11.28 -12.68 -11.59
C PHE A 21 11.06 -12.29 -10.12
N GLN A 22 11.94 -11.47 -9.54
CA GLN A 22 11.75 -10.93 -8.18
C GLN A 22 10.45 -10.11 -8.07
N SER A 23 10.14 -9.30 -9.09
CA SER A 23 8.90 -8.51 -9.12
C SER A 23 7.66 -9.38 -9.26
N LEU A 24 7.72 -10.44 -10.07
CA LEU A 24 6.62 -11.40 -10.24
C LEU A 24 6.35 -12.18 -8.95
N GLU A 25 7.40 -12.66 -8.27
CA GLU A 25 7.26 -13.33 -6.97
C GLU A 25 6.64 -12.39 -5.93
N ALA A 26 7.13 -11.16 -5.83
CA ALA A 26 6.57 -10.16 -4.92
C ALA A 26 5.12 -9.81 -5.27
N TRP A 27 4.76 -9.79 -6.56
CA TRP A 27 3.39 -9.59 -7.01
C TRP A 27 2.47 -10.73 -6.58
N PHE A 28 2.86 -11.99 -6.76
CA PHE A 28 2.06 -13.14 -6.30
C PHE A 28 1.86 -13.11 -4.79
N ASN A 29 2.91 -12.83 -4.02
CA ASN A 29 2.83 -12.69 -2.57
C ASN A 29 1.87 -11.55 -2.17
N PHE A 30 1.92 -10.42 -2.87
CA PHE A 30 0.98 -9.31 -2.67
C PHE A 30 -0.47 -9.70 -3.00
N GLN A 31 -0.70 -10.40 -4.10
CA GLN A 31 -2.05 -10.88 -4.47
C GLN A 31 -2.60 -11.83 -3.40
N GLN A 32 -1.80 -12.79 -2.95
CA GLN A 32 -2.21 -13.72 -1.90
C GLN A 32 -2.57 -12.98 -0.60
N ALA A 33 -1.69 -12.09 -0.13
CA ALA A 33 -1.95 -11.31 1.09
C ALA A 33 -3.15 -10.35 0.93
N SER A 34 -3.41 -9.86 -0.29
CA SER A 34 -4.59 -9.06 -0.62
C SER A 34 -5.87 -9.89 -0.51
N PHE A 35 -5.88 -11.13 -1.02
CA PHE A 35 -7.02 -12.02 -0.87
C PHE A 35 -7.27 -12.36 0.60
N ASP A 36 -6.22 -12.70 1.37
CA ASP A 36 -6.34 -12.98 2.80
C ASP A 36 -6.95 -11.79 3.57
N TYR A 37 -6.53 -10.57 3.25
CA TYR A 37 -7.09 -9.37 3.86
C TYR A 37 -8.54 -9.08 3.41
N GLN A 38 -8.88 -9.34 2.14
CA GLN A 38 -10.25 -9.23 1.64
C GLN A 38 -11.20 -10.21 2.32
N LEU A 39 -10.73 -11.42 2.67
CA LEU A 39 -11.53 -12.39 3.43
C LEU A 39 -11.91 -11.86 4.82
N VAL A 40 -10.98 -11.18 5.50
CA VAL A 40 -11.27 -10.50 6.79
C VAL A 40 -12.36 -9.44 6.61
N LEU A 41 -12.29 -8.65 5.53
CA LEU A 41 -13.32 -7.65 5.25
C LEU A 41 -14.67 -8.31 4.93
N LEU A 42 -14.68 -9.40 4.16
CA LEU A 42 -15.89 -10.15 3.83
C LEU A 42 -16.56 -10.73 5.09
N GLU A 43 -15.77 -11.21 6.05
CA GLU A 43 -16.26 -11.71 7.32
C GLU A 43 -17.07 -10.65 8.08
N ILE A 44 -16.63 -9.38 8.06
CA ILE A 44 -17.36 -8.26 8.67
C ILE A 44 -18.74 -8.12 8.02
N TRP A 45 -18.80 -8.16 6.69
CA TRP A 45 -20.07 -8.06 5.96
C TRP A 45 -21.01 -9.22 6.30
N LEU A 46 -20.51 -10.45 6.32
CA LEU A 46 -21.32 -11.64 6.62
C LEU A 46 -21.87 -11.60 8.04
N LYS A 47 -21.03 -11.29 9.03
CA LYS A 47 -21.44 -11.16 10.44
C LYS A 47 -22.48 -10.05 10.62
N THR A 48 -22.25 -8.89 9.99
CA THR A 48 -23.18 -7.76 10.08
C THR A 48 -24.54 -8.13 9.49
N ILE A 49 -24.58 -8.80 8.33
CA ILE A 49 -25.83 -9.23 7.69
C ILE A 49 -26.55 -10.25 8.58
N GLU A 50 -25.84 -11.20 9.16
CA GLU A 50 -26.43 -12.19 10.06
C GLU A 50 -27.05 -11.53 11.30
N GLU A 51 -26.31 -10.65 11.99
CA GLU A 51 -26.82 -9.91 13.15
C GLU A 51 -28.00 -9.01 12.79
N PHE A 52 -27.93 -8.38 11.62
CA PHE A 52 -28.98 -7.51 11.11
C PHE A 52 -30.27 -8.30 10.86
N LEU A 53 -30.21 -9.45 10.18
CA LEU A 53 -31.38 -10.30 9.95
C LEU A 53 -31.99 -10.79 11.28
N ARG A 54 -31.16 -11.18 12.25
CA ARG A 54 -31.62 -11.56 13.60
C ARG A 54 -32.34 -10.40 14.29
N ALA A 55 -31.79 -9.19 14.23
CA ALA A 55 -32.42 -8.01 14.81
C ALA A 55 -33.79 -7.70 14.19
N LEU A 56 -33.94 -7.86 12.87
CA LEU A 56 -35.20 -7.70 12.18
C LEU A 56 -36.26 -8.72 12.63
N ILE A 57 -35.89 -9.99 12.75
CA ILE A 57 -36.80 -11.04 13.22
C ILE A 57 -37.28 -10.71 14.65
N SER A 58 -36.37 -10.33 15.55
CA SER A 58 -36.72 -9.98 16.93
C SER A 58 -37.63 -8.75 17.05
N LEU A 59 -37.54 -7.78 16.14
CA LEU A 59 -38.49 -6.65 16.09
C LEU A 59 -39.90 -7.14 15.72
N THR A 60 -40.00 -8.00 14.71
CA THR A 60 -41.29 -8.57 14.28
C THR A 60 -41.96 -9.40 15.36
N GLU A 61 -41.19 -10.19 16.13
CA GLU A 61 -41.71 -10.98 17.26
C GLU A 61 -42.27 -10.10 18.40
N LYS A 62 -41.74 -8.89 18.58
CA LYS A 62 -42.22 -7.90 19.56
C LYS A 62 -43.41 -7.09 19.07
N GLY A 63 -43.86 -7.30 17.83
CA GLY A 63 -44.89 -6.48 17.19
C GLY A 63 -44.41 -5.08 16.80
N GLU A 64 -43.09 -4.83 16.86
CA GLU A 64 -42.48 -3.58 16.44
C GLU A 64 -42.15 -3.66 14.94
N THR A 65 -42.46 -2.60 14.19
CA THR A 65 -42.18 -2.52 12.75
C THR A 65 -41.27 -1.35 12.45
N ILE A 66 -40.31 -1.58 11.53
CA ILE A 66 -39.48 -0.50 10.99
C ILE A 66 -40.36 0.31 10.06
N GLN A 67 -40.64 1.55 10.43
CA GLN A 67 -41.61 2.38 9.73
C GLN A 67 -41.01 3.08 8.50
N HIS A 68 -39.70 3.34 8.54
CA HIS A 68 -38.99 4.09 7.49
C HIS A 68 -37.60 3.52 7.20
N TRP A 69 -37.15 3.64 5.95
CA TRP A 69 -35.84 3.15 5.48
C TRP A 69 -34.65 3.73 6.28
N GLN A 70 -34.78 4.93 6.83
CA GLN A 70 -33.74 5.57 7.66
C GLN A 70 -33.49 4.80 8.97
N GLN A 71 -34.56 4.30 9.61
CA GLN A 71 -34.45 3.48 10.82
C GLN A 71 -33.74 2.15 10.51
N LEU A 72 -34.03 1.56 9.34
CA LEU A 72 -33.35 0.36 8.85
C LEU A 72 -31.84 0.59 8.70
N LEU A 73 -31.45 1.69 8.06
CA LEU A 73 -30.05 2.05 7.90
C LEU A 73 -29.36 2.35 9.21
N GLN A 74 -30.04 2.98 10.17
CA GLN A 74 -29.47 3.27 11.48
C GLN A 74 -29.16 1.98 12.26
N VAL A 75 -30.07 1.01 12.23
CA VAL A 75 -29.83 -0.32 12.85
C VAL A 75 -28.67 -1.02 12.15
N TRP A 76 -28.67 -1.01 10.81
CA TRP A 76 -27.59 -1.62 10.02
C TRP A 76 -26.23 -0.96 10.30
N SER A 77 -26.14 0.37 10.31
CA SER A 77 -24.88 1.09 10.51
C SER A 77 -24.33 0.87 11.91
N GLN A 78 -25.18 0.86 12.94
CA GLN A 78 -24.75 0.57 14.32
C GLN A 78 -24.18 -0.85 14.46
N LEU A 79 -24.83 -1.84 13.83
CA LEU A 79 -24.33 -3.22 13.82
C LEU A 79 -23.04 -3.35 13.03
N PHE A 80 -22.95 -2.69 11.88
CA PHE A 80 -21.74 -2.65 11.07
C PHE A 80 -20.57 -2.03 11.84
N ASP A 81 -20.76 -0.84 12.41
CA ASP A 81 -19.72 -0.12 13.15
C ASP A 81 -19.18 -0.96 14.32
N ARG A 82 -20.09 -1.64 15.05
CA ARG A 82 -19.72 -2.55 16.14
C ARG A 82 -18.93 -3.75 15.62
N THR A 83 -19.47 -4.46 14.63
CA THR A 83 -18.85 -5.67 14.06
C THR A 83 -17.49 -5.35 13.44
N PHE A 84 -17.42 -4.22 12.74
CA PHE A 84 -16.20 -3.68 12.15
C PHE A 84 -15.18 -3.38 13.25
N ALA A 85 -15.53 -2.59 14.27
CA ALA A 85 -14.59 -2.21 15.32
C ALA A 85 -14.03 -3.44 16.05
N GLN A 86 -14.86 -4.45 16.32
CA GLN A 86 -14.44 -5.69 16.97
C GLN A 86 -13.51 -6.52 16.07
N THR A 87 -13.90 -6.73 14.81
CA THR A 87 -13.14 -7.57 13.88
C THR A 87 -11.84 -6.90 13.47
N PHE A 88 -11.85 -5.59 13.21
CA PHE A 88 -10.68 -4.82 12.79
C PHE A 88 -9.58 -4.74 13.86
N GLN A 89 -9.96 -4.82 15.13
CA GLN A 89 -9.03 -4.88 16.26
C GLN A 89 -8.57 -6.30 16.60
N SER A 90 -9.16 -7.33 15.98
CA SER A 90 -8.77 -8.71 16.23
C SER A 90 -7.33 -8.98 15.80
N GLU A 91 -6.65 -9.88 16.51
CA GLU A 91 -5.28 -10.26 16.19
C GLU A 91 -5.17 -10.80 14.75
N GLN A 92 -6.14 -11.59 14.32
CA GLN A 92 -6.21 -12.12 12.95
C GLN A 92 -6.28 -11.00 11.91
N ALA A 93 -7.14 -9.99 12.12
CA ALA A 93 -7.24 -8.85 11.20
C ALA A 93 -5.96 -8.00 11.19
N LEU A 94 -5.35 -7.78 12.34
CA LEU A 94 -4.07 -7.07 12.46
C LEU A 94 -2.95 -7.79 11.71
N GLN A 95 -2.85 -9.12 11.87
CA GLN A 95 -1.87 -9.95 11.17
C GLN A 95 -2.10 -9.95 9.66
N ALA A 96 -3.34 -10.14 9.19
CA ALA A 96 -3.67 -10.12 7.76
C ALA A 96 -3.35 -8.75 7.13
N ARG A 97 -3.74 -7.66 7.80
CA ARG A 97 -3.45 -6.29 7.35
C ARG A 97 -1.95 -6.00 7.34
N GLY A 98 -1.22 -6.44 8.35
CA GLY A 98 0.23 -6.32 8.42
C GLY A 98 0.93 -7.03 7.26
N LYS A 99 0.54 -8.28 6.98
CA LYS A 99 1.04 -9.05 5.83
C LYS A 99 0.73 -8.36 4.50
N PHE A 100 -0.50 -7.88 4.33
CA PHE A 100 -0.91 -7.13 3.15
C PHE A 100 -0.04 -5.89 2.92
N LEU A 101 0.11 -5.03 3.94
CA LEU A 101 0.92 -3.80 3.84
C LEU A 101 2.39 -4.12 3.54
N GLN A 102 2.95 -5.12 4.23
CA GLN A 102 4.33 -5.53 4.00
C GLN A 102 4.52 -6.03 2.56
N ALA A 103 3.64 -6.91 2.07
CA ALA A 103 3.72 -7.43 0.72
C ALA A 103 3.53 -6.33 -0.34
N ALA A 104 2.64 -5.37 -0.10
CA ALA A 104 2.44 -4.22 -0.98
C ALA A 104 3.69 -3.34 -1.10
N LEU A 105 4.34 -3.04 0.04
CA LEU A 105 5.58 -2.26 0.06
C LEU A 105 6.73 -3.00 -0.62
N THR A 106 6.89 -4.30 -0.35
CA THR A 106 7.88 -5.14 -1.01
C THR A 106 7.66 -5.16 -2.52
N PHE A 107 6.43 -5.39 -2.98
CA PHE A 107 6.10 -5.39 -4.42
C PHE A 107 6.40 -4.05 -5.07
N ARG A 108 6.00 -2.94 -4.44
CA ARG A 108 6.29 -1.59 -4.95
C ARG A 108 7.80 -1.34 -5.09
N GLY A 109 8.60 -1.80 -4.12
CA GLY A 109 10.05 -1.71 -4.17
C GLY A 109 10.65 -2.50 -5.33
N GLN A 110 10.22 -3.75 -5.52
CA GLN A 110 10.70 -4.59 -6.63
C GLN A 110 10.29 -4.01 -8.00
N GLN A 111 9.04 -3.54 -8.11
CA GLN A 111 8.54 -2.87 -9.32
C GLN A 111 9.37 -1.63 -9.67
N GLN A 112 9.73 -0.80 -8.68
CA GLN A 112 10.58 0.36 -8.90
C GLN A 112 11.96 -0.04 -9.41
N GLN A 113 12.60 -1.05 -8.80
CA GLN A 113 13.91 -1.53 -9.25
C GLN A 113 13.87 -2.08 -10.68
N LEU A 114 12.83 -2.84 -11.03
CA LEU A 114 12.65 -3.33 -12.39
C LEU A 114 12.50 -2.18 -13.40
N LEU A 115 11.72 -1.16 -13.05
CA LEU A 115 11.54 0.03 -13.89
C LEU A 115 12.85 0.81 -14.07
N GLU A 116 13.65 0.95 -13.02
CA GLU A 116 14.96 1.61 -13.11
C GLU A 116 15.90 0.88 -14.08
N VAL A 117 15.98 -0.46 -14.02
CA VAL A 117 16.77 -1.24 -14.97
C VAL A 117 16.25 -1.08 -16.40
N PHE A 118 14.92 -1.09 -16.57
CA PHE A 118 14.30 -0.87 -17.89
C PHE A 118 14.63 0.52 -18.47
N LEU A 119 14.52 1.58 -17.66
CA LEU A 119 14.81 2.95 -18.10
C LEU A 119 16.29 3.12 -18.45
N LYS A 120 17.21 2.60 -17.62
CA LYS A 120 18.65 2.58 -17.92
C LYS A 120 18.95 1.87 -19.22
N TRP A 121 18.27 0.76 -19.48
CA TRP A 121 18.47 0.01 -20.72
C TRP A 121 18.01 0.77 -21.97
N ASN A 122 17.09 1.73 -21.83
CA ASN A 122 16.59 2.56 -22.92
C ASN A 122 17.21 3.97 -22.94
N ASP A 123 18.30 4.20 -22.19
CA ASP A 123 18.95 5.51 -22.05
C ASP A 123 17.97 6.62 -21.60
N LEU A 124 16.97 6.25 -20.78
CA LEU A 124 15.99 7.16 -20.23
C LEU A 124 16.34 7.55 -18.79
N PRO A 125 16.08 8.81 -18.37
CA PRO A 125 16.33 9.24 -17.00
C PRO A 125 15.59 8.39 -15.97
N THR A 126 16.31 7.95 -14.95
CA THR A 126 15.74 7.21 -13.83
C THR A 126 15.29 8.11 -12.70
N ARG A 127 14.42 7.59 -11.84
CA ARG A 127 13.99 8.30 -10.64
C ARG A 127 15.16 8.64 -9.71
N SER A 128 16.07 7.70 -9.50
CA SER A 128 17.25 7.88 -8.65
C SER A 128 18.14 9.01 -9.18
N GLU A 129 18.38 9.07 -10.49
CA GLU A 129 19.14 10.17 -11.11
C GLU A 129 18.42 11.53 -10.97
N LEU A 130 17.10 11.56 -11.15
CA LEU A 130 16.31 12.78 -10.93
C LEU A 130 16.36 13.25 -9.47
N ASP A 131 16.28 12.32 -8.51
CA ASP A 131 16.37 12.60 -7.08
C ASP A 131 17.76 13.16 -6.71
N GLU A 132 18.84 12.62 -7.28
CA GLU A 132 20.20 13.13 -7.12
C GLU A 132 20.37 14.55 -7.68
N ILE A 133 19.79 14.82 -8.86
CA ILE A 133 19.78 16.16 -9.46
C ILE A 133 19.02 17.13 -8.55
N HIS A 134 17.84 16.73 -8.05
CA HIS A 134 17.05 17.56 -7.13
C HIS A 134 17.81 17.85 -5.83
N GLN A 135 18.50 16.86 -5.26
CA GLN A 135 19.31 17.04 -4.06
C GLN A 135 20.48 17.99 -4.31
N SER A 136 21.15 17.85 -5.45
CA SER A 136 22.26 18.73 -5.86
C SER A 136 21.79 20.17 -6.02
N VAL A 137 20.66 20.40 -6.69
CA VAL A 137 20.05 21.72 -6.83
C VAL A 137 19.68 22.32 -5.47
N TYR A 138 19.15 21.51 -4.55
CA TYR A 138 18.82 21.96 -3.20
C TYR A 138 20.08 22.39 -2.42
N GLN A 139 21.16 21.59 -2.47
CA GLN A 139 22.43 21.94 -1.81
C GLN A 139 23.04 23.21 -2.39
N LEU A 140 23.08 23.34 -3.72
CA LEU A 140 23.57 24.55 -4.40
C LEU A 140 22.79 25.80 -3.98
N ARG A 141 21.45 25.72 -3.88
CA ARG A 141 20.63 26.84 -3.39
C ARG A 141 21.00 27.25 -1.96
N LYS A 142 21.31 26.28 -1.10
CA LYS A 142 21.72 26.52 0.29
C LYS A 142 23.10 27.21 0.35
N GLU A 143 24.06 26.74 -0.44
CA GLU A 143 25.40 27.33 -0.53
C GLU A 143 25.38 28.75 -1.09
N VAL A 144 24.61 28.99 -2.17
CA VAL A 144 24.42 30.34 -2.72
C VAL A 144 23.82 31.27 -1.67
N LYS A 145 22.87 30.80 -0.86
CA LYS A 145 22.27 31.60 0.22
C LYS A 145 23.29 31.92 1.31
N SER A 146 24.14 30.96 1.71
CA SER A 146 25.17 31.22 2.73
C SER A 146 26.25 32.17 2.22
N LEU A 147 26.69 32.01 0.96
CA LEU A 147 27.66 32.92 0.34
C LEU A 147 27.12 34.35 0.24
N LYS A 148 25.86 34.52 -0.19
CA LYS A 148 25.21 35.83 -0.22
C LYS A 148 25.15 36.48 1.17
N LYS A 149 24.88 35.71 2.22
CA LYS A 149 24.87 36.21 3.60
C LYS A 149 26.26 36.64 4.06
N ALA A 150 27.27 35.80 3.84
CA ALA A 150 28.66 36.11 4.20
C ALA A 150 29.17 37.36 3.45
N PHE A 151 28.80 37.52 2.17
CA PHE A 151 29.14 38.70 1.39
C PHE A 151 28.52 39.97 1.98
N ALA A 152 27.23 39.95 2.33
CA ALA A 152 26.56 41.08 2.98
C ALA A 152 27.20 41.45 4.33
N GLU A 153 27.59 40.45 5.14
CA GLU A 153 28.29 40.68 6.42
C GLU A 153 29.69 41.27 6.24
N VAL A 154 30.35 41.00 5.11
CA VAL A 154 31.64 41.60 4.77
C VAL A 154 31.45 43.04 4.27
N GLU A 155 30.44 43.30 3.44
CA GLU A 155 30.10 44.66 3.00
C GLU A 155 29.71 45.59 4.16
N GLU A 156 29.00 45.10 5.19
CA GLU A 156 28.66 45.91 6.37
C GLU A 156 29.87 46.27 7.26
N LYS A 157 30.98 45.53 7.14
CA LYS A 157 32.20 45.74 7.95
C LYS A 157 33.24 46.64 7.27
N LEU A 158 33.03 46.99 6.01
CA LEU A 158 33.86 47.91 5.22
C LEU A 158 33.29 49.34 5.29
#